data_AF-A0A023FUG3-F1
#
_entry.id   AF-A0A023FUG3-F1
#
_cell.length_a   1.000
_cell.length_b   1.000
_cell.length_c   1.000
_cell.angle_alpha   90.00
_cell.angle_beta   90.00
_cell.angle_gamma   90.00
#
_symmetry.space_group_name_H-M   'P 1'
#
loop_
_entity.id
_entity.type
_entity.pdbx_description
1 polymer ?
#
loop_
_entity_poly.entity_id
_entity_poly.type
_entity_poly.pdbx_seq_one_letter_code
_entity_poly.pdbx_strand_id
1 'polypeptide(L)'
;SDARIEHARLHEKHRGHEKMHAYMILILLVSVVIAQIILVQWKKLHFKSYQRVSMVGMWLIPLCVSVHSHWWRFVFIWFIFTVCTCIVISWALQKPIAGTTPRWVYKWFYVIYMQSCALCVAGYAVVMLTLLGVNMVFRAKPQSWMDVGLLLLFYGLYYGLLGRDISEIITDRMACTIGYYTTTGVPVRQLEA
;
A
#
# COMPACT_ATOMS: atom_id res chain seq x y z
N SER A 1 -31.92 47.11 15.67
CA SER A 1 -32.80 45.94 15.56
C SER A 1 -32.39 45.04 14.39
N ASP A 2 -31.97 45.59 13.25
CA ASP A 2 -31.66 44.83 12.04
C ASP A 2 -30.50 43.82 12.14
N ALA A 3 -29.40 44.14 12.83
CA ALA A 3 -28.24 43.21 12.94
C ALA A 3 -28.58 41.88 13.64
N ARG A 4 -29.53 41.87 14.59
CA ARG A 4 -30.00 40.64 15.25
C ARG A 4 -30.92 39.82 14.36
N ILE A 5 -31.71 40.48 13.52
CA ILE A 5 -32.61 39.85 12.55
C ILE A 5 -31.78 39.23 11.42
N GLU A 6 -30.71 39.90 11.01
CA GLU A 6 -29.76 39.40 10.01
C GLU A 6 -28.95 38.21 10.54
N HIS A 7 -28.43 38.26 11.77
CA HIS A 7 -27.75 37.13 12.42
C HIS A 7 -28.69 35.93 12.62
N ALA A 8 -29.97 36.18 12.94
CA ALA A 8 -30.98 35.12 13.06
C ALA A 8 -31.30 34.46 11.70
N ARG A 9 -31.45 35.26 10.62
CA ARG A 9 -31.61 34.73 9.25
C ARG A 9 -30.39 33.97 8.76
N LEU A 10 -29.18 34.42 9.11
CA LEU A 10 -27.93 33.73 8.76
C LEU A 10 -27.83 32.38 9.47
N HIS A 11 -28.21 32.31 10.76
CA HIS A 11 -28.29 31.07 11.52
C HIS A 11 -29.40 30.13 11.03
N GLU A 12 -30.56 30.62 10.62
CA GLU A 12 -31.61 29.77 10.03
C GLU A 12 -31.17 29.14 8.71
N LYS A 13 -30.50 29.91 7.84
CA LYS A 13 -29.97 29.41 6.57
C LYS A 13 -28.83 28.41 6.79
N HIS A 14 -27.99 28.61 7.80
CA HIS A 14 -26.95 27.65 8.20
C HIS A 14 -27.51 26.42 8.92
N ARG A 15 -28.59 26.54 9.70
CA ARG A 15 -29.19 25.40 10.43
C ARG A 15 -29.71 24.31 9.49
N GLY A 16 -30.25 24.68 8.32
CA GLY A 16 -30.65 23.72 7.28
C GLY A 16 -29.46 23.04 6.61
N HIS A 17 -28.40 23.81 6.33
CA HIS A 17 -27.16 23.32 5.73
C HIS A 17 -26.37 22.41 6.69
N GLU A 18 -26.24 22.80 7.97
CA GLU A 18 -25.59 22.03 9.03
C GLU A 18 -26.32 20.73 9.33
N LYS A 19 -27.65 20.72 9.32
CA LYS A 19 -28.43 19.48 9.44
C LYS A 19 -28.11 18.53 8.29
N MET A 20 -28.03 19.03 7.04
CA MET A 20 -27.66 18.19 5.90
C MET A 20 -26.21 17.67 5.99
N HIS A 21 -25.25 18.50 6.38
CA HIS A 21 -23.87 18.05 6.67
C HIS A 21 -23.83 16.99 7.77
N ALA A 22 -24.60 17.18 8.85
CA ALA A 22 -24.68 16.24 9.95
C ALA A 22 -25.24 14.88 9.52
N TYR A 23 -26.30 14.85 8.70
CA TYR A 23 -26.84 13.59 8.16
C TYR A 23 -25.83 12.88 7.25
N MET A 24 -25.12 13.63 6.38
CA MET A 24 -24.11 13.06 5.49
C MET A 24 -22.95 12.44 6.27
N ILE A 25 -22.47 13.13 7.32
CA ILE A 25 -21.43 12.63 8.23
C ILE A 25 -21.93 11.44 9.03
N LEU A 26 -23.16 11.46 9.53
CA LEU A 26 -23.74 10.36 10.30
C LEU A 26 -23.84 9.08 9.47
N ILE A 27 -24.36 9.18 8.24
CA ILE A 27 -24.46 8.04 7.32
C ILE A 27 -23.06 7.53 6.96
N LEU A 28 -22.11 8.42 6.70
CA LEU A 28 -20.73 8.05 6.45
C LEU A 28 -20.12 7.31 7.65
N LEU A 29 -20.28 7.84 8.86
CA LEU A 29 -19.76 7.25 10.09
C LEU A 29 -20.36 5.87 10.37
N VAL A 30 -21.68 5.72 10.23
CA VAL A 30 -22.36 4.43 10.36
C VAL A 30 -21.89 3.45 9.29
N SER A 31 -21.78 3.89 8.04
CA SER A 31 -21.30 3.04 6.94
C SER A 31 -19.85 2.58 7.15
N VAL A 32 -18.98 3.45 7.68
CA VAL A 32 -17.58 3.13 8.02
C VAL A 32 -17.54 2.11 9.16
N VAL A 33 -18.33 2.29 10.22
CA VAL A 33 -18.39 1.33 11.34
C VAL A 33 -18.87 -0.03 10.86
N ILE A 34 -19.93 -0.08 10.04
CA ILE A 34 -20.44 -1.33 9.47
C ILE A 34 -19.38 -1.99 8.57
N ALA A 35 -18.73 -1.22 7.70
CA ALA A 35 -17.66 -1.72 6.85
C ALA A 35 -16.48 -2.27 7.67
N GLN A 36 -16.08 -1.60 8.76
CA GLN A 36 -15.04 -2.07 9.67
C GLN A 36 -15.44 -3.40 10.35
N ILE A 37 -16.68 -3.52 10.83
CA ILE A 37 -17.17 -4.76 11.44
C ILE A 37 -17.16 -5.90 10.41
N ILE A 38 -17.65 -5.65 9.19
CA ILE A 38 -17.62 -6.64 8.10
C ILE A 38 -16.18 -7.05 7.78
N LEU A 39 -15.24 -6.11 7.66
CA LEU A 39 -13.83 -6.41 7.40
C LEU A 39 -13.20 -7.26 8.50
N VAL A 40 -13.44 -6.93 9.77
CA VAL A 40 -12.90 -7.68 10.91
C VAL A 40 -13.49 -9.08 10.99
N GLN A 41 -14.81 -9.21 10.78
CA GLN A 41 -15.50 -10.49 10.78
C GLN A 41 -15.03 -11.37 9.60
N TRP A 42 -14.85 -10.76 8.43
CA TRP A 42 -14.37 -11.45 7.23
C TRP A 42 -12.91 -11.90 7.36
N LYS A 43 -12.05 -11.07 7.99
CA LYS A 43 -10.68 -11.44 8.34
C LYS A 43 -10.65 -12.66 9.27
N LYS A 44 -11.55 -12.73 10.26
CA LYS A 44 -11.65 -13.87 11.18
C LYS A 44 -12.17 -15.15 10.50
N LEU A 45 -13.19 -15.04 9.64
CA LEU A 45 -13.84 -16.21 9.03
C LEU A 45 -13.06 -16.78 7.84
N HIS A 46 -12.44 -15.93 7.02
CA HIS A 46 -11.77 -16.33 5.78
C HIS A 46 -10.46 -15.58 5.54
N PHE A 47 -9.48 -15.73 6.44
CA PHE A 47 -8.16 -15.07 6.35
C PHE A 47 -7.49 -15.22 4.97
N LYS A 48 -7.51 -16.43 4.37
CA LYS A 48 -6.93 -16.69 3.03
C LYS A 48 -7.63 -15.95 1.89
N SER A 49 -8.93 -15.68 1.99
CA SER A 49 -9.65 -14.91 0.96
C SER A 49 -9.51 -13.41 1.22
N TYR A 50 -9.56 -12.99 2.48
CA TYR A 50 -9.30 -11.60 2.89
C TYR A 50 -7.92 -11.12 2.45
N GLN A 51 -6.86 -11.92 2.69
CA GLN A 51 -5.50 -11.58 2.30
C GLN A 51 -5.36 -11.46 0.78
N ARG A 52 -5.94 -12.40 0.01
CA ARG A 52 -5.91 -12.34 -1.47
C ARG A 52 -6.68 -11.13 -2.02
N VAL A 53 -7.89 -10.88 -1.52
CA VAL A 53 -8.69 -9.73 -1.97
C VAL A 53 -8.06 -8.41 -1.56
N SER A 54 -7.48 -8.32 -0.36
CA SER A 54 -6.80 -7.10 0.08
C SER A 54 -5.54 -6.83 -0.73
N MET A 55 -4.75 -7.86 -1.08
CA MET A 55 -3.60 -7.72 -1.98
C MET A 55 -4.04 -7.25 -3.36
N VAL A 56 -5.05 -7.91 -3.94
CA VAL A 56 -5.58 -7.55 -5.26
C VAL A 56 -6.20 -6.15 -5.24
N GLY A 57 -6.90 -5.78 -4.18
CA GLY A 57 -7.47 -4.45 -3.98
C GLY A 57 -6.40 -3.37 -3.86
N MET A 58 -5.39 -3.59 -3.01
CA MET A 58 -4.25 -2.67 -2.88
C MET A 58 -3.46 -2.55 -4.18
N TRP A 59 -3.42 -3.60 -5.01
CA TRP A 59 -2.75 -3.60 -6.29
C TRP A 59 -3.55 -2.91 -7.41
N LEU A 60 -4.87 -3.14 -7.46
CA LEU A 60 -5.77 -2.61 -8.50
C LEU A 60 -6.18 -1.14 -8.26
N ILE A 61 -6.41 -0.72 -7.02
CA ILE A 61 -6.95 0.62 -6.73
C ILE A 61 -6.03 1.72 -7.30
N PRO A 62 -4.71 1.73 -7.05
CA PRO A 62 -3.81 2.75 -7.58
C PRO A 62 -3.63 2.65 -9.08
N LEU A 63 -3.77 1.44 -9.67
CA LEU A 63 -3.74 1.26 -11.11
C LEU A 63 -4.98 1.85 -11.79
N CYS A 64 -6.18 1.58 -11.27
CA CYS A 64 -7.42 2.13 -11.78
C CYS A 64 -7.38 3.67 -11.77
N VAL A 65 -6.90 4.27 -10.66
CA VAL A 65 -6.75 5.72 -10.53
C VAL A 65 -5.70 6.27 -11.52
N SER A 66 -4.58 5.56 -11.71
CA SER A 66 -3.50 6.01 -12.60
C SER A 66 -3.86 5.91 -14.08
N VAL A 67 -4.63 4.88 -14.47
CA VAL A 67 -5.17 4.72 -15.82
C VAL A 67 -6.21 5.80 -16.10
N HIS A 68 -7.11 6.08 -15.15
CA HIS A 68 -8.10 7.15 -15.29
C HIS A 68 -7.45 8.53 -15.39
N SER A 69 -6.33 8.75 -14.70
CA SER A 69 -5.57 10.01 -14.75
C SER A 69 -4.63 10.13 -15.98
N HIS A 70 -4.59 9.16 -16.89
CA HIS A 70 -3.70 9.12 -18.07
C HIS A 70 -2.18 9.18 -17.75
N TRP A 71 -1.75 8.70 -16.58
CA TRP A 71 -0.32 8.70 -16.19
C TRP A 71 0.42 7.47 -16.71
N TRP A 72 0.68 7.45 -18.03
CA TRP A 72 1.30 6.32 -18.74
C TRP A 72 2.66 5.86 -18.19
N ARG A 73 3.47 6.78 -17.67
CA ARG A 73 4.79 6.45 -17.08
C ARG A 73 4.66 5.53 -15.87
N PHE A 74 3.65 5.75 -15.03
CA PHE A 74 3.41 4.93 -13.85
C PHE A 74 2.88 3.55 -14.24
N VAL A 75 1.98 3.49 -15.22
CA VAL A 75 1.43 2.21 -15.73
C VAL A 75 2.53 1.33 -16.30
N PHE A 76 3.50 1.91 -17.02
CA PHE A 76 4.62 1.17 -17.58
C PHE A 76 5.53 0.56 -16.49
N ILE A 77 5.94 1.35 -15.49
CA ILE A 77 6.77 0.88 -14.38
C ILE A 77 6.02 -0.20 -13.58
N TRP A 78 4.74 0.02 -13.32
CA TRP A 78 3.88 -0.93 -12.62
C TRP A 78 3.76 -2.26 -13.39
N PHE A 79 3.62 -2.19 -14.72
CA PHE A 79 3.52 -3.39 -15.56
C PHE A 79 4.82 -4.20 -15.52
N ILE A 80 5.97 -3.54 -15.63
CA ILE A 80 7.29 -4.19 -15.49
C ILE A 80 7.40 -4.85 -14.11
N PHE A 81 7.09 -4.11 -13.05
CA PHE A 81 7.13 -4.63 -11.68
C PHE A 81 6.24 -5.87 -11.50
N THR A 82 5.04 -5.83 -12.10
CA THR A 82 4.07 -6.93 -12.09
C THR A 82 4.62 -8.17 -12.80
N VAL A 83 5.15 -8.00 -14.02
CA VAL A 83 5.72 -9.10 -14.80
C VAL A 83 6.92 -9.70 -14.07
N CYS A 84 7.85 -8.87 -13.56
CA CYS A 84 9.00 -9.35 -12.80
C CYS A 84 8.57 -10.12 -11.55
N THR A 85 7.60 -9.60 -10.81
CA THR A 85 7.08 -10.26 -9.61
C THR A 85 6.40 -11.60 -9.95
N CYS A 86 5.62 -11.67 -11.03
CA CYS A 86 5.04 -12.92 -11.52
C CYS A 86 6.12 -13.95 -11.87
N ILE A 87 7.21 -13.56 -12.53
CA ILE A 87 8.33 -14.47 -12.87
C ILE A 87 8.98 -15.01 -11.58
N VAL A 88 9.23 -14.15 -10.59
CA VAL A 88 9.84 -14.55 -9.32
C VAL A 88 8.92 -15.50 -8.54
N ILE A 89 7.60 -15.24 -8.54
CA ILE A 89 6.59 -16.14 -7.98
C ILE A 89 6.62 -17.48 -8.71
N SER A 90 6.62 -17.48 -10.04
CA SER A 90 6.68 -18.72 -10.84
C SER A 90 7.91 -19.54 -10.51
N TRP A 91 9.09 -18.93 -10.39
CA TRP A 91 10.31 -19.63 -9.96
C TRP A 91 10.21 -20.17 -8.53
N ALA A 92 9.60 -19.41 -7.61
CA ALA A 92 9.41 -19.85 -6.23
C ALA A 92 8.40 -21.01 -6.08
N LEU A 93 7.45 -21.16 -7.00
CA LEU A 93 6.46 -22.25 -7.00
C LEU A 93 6.85 -23.48 -7.83
N GLN A 94 7.95 -23.43 -8.58
CA GLN A 94 8.42 -24.60 -9.35
C GLN A 94 8.78 -25.76 -8.39
N LYS A 95 8.25 -26.95 -8.70
CA LYS A 95 8.60 -28.19 -8.01
C LYS A 95 9.48 -29.05 -8.94
N PRO A 96 10.61 -29.61 -8.47
CA PRO A 96 11.24 -29.41 -7.16
C PRO A 96 11.94 -28.04 -7.05
N ILE A 97 11.93 -27.44 -5.86
CA ILE A 97 12.61 -26.16 -5.61
C ILE A 97 14.12 -26.43 -5.58
N ALA A 98 14.87 -25.88 -6.54
CA ALA A 98 16.33 -25.90 -6.47
C ALA A 98 16.83 -25.10 -5.26
N GLY A 99 17.82 -25.61 -4.52
CA GLY A 99 18.31 -24.98 -3.29
C GLY A 99 18.85 -23.55 -3.43
N THR A 100 19.16 -23.11 -4.65
CA THR A 100 19.60 -21.74 -4.96
C THR A 100 18.46 -20.76 -5.21
N THR A 101 17.25 -21.24 -5.52
CA THR A 101 16.08 -20.41 -5.86
C THR A 101 15.67 -19.44 -4.73
N PRO A 102 15.61 -19.86 -3.45
CA PRO A 102 15.26 -18.94 -2.37
C PRO A 102 16.22 -17.75 -2.28
N ARG A 103 17.52 -17.96 -2.53
CA ARG A 103 18.54 -16.90 -2.48
C ARG A 103 18.27 -15.80 -3.49
N TRP A 104 17.87 -16.16 -4.71
CA TRP A 104 17.53 -15.21 -5.77
C TRP A 104 16.25 -14.45 -5.46
N VAL A 105 15.23 -15.14 -4.95
CA VAL A 105 13.96 -14.55 -4.52
C VAL A 105 14.19 -13.50 -3.43
N TYR A 106 14.95 -13.83 -2.38
CA TYR A 106 15.30 -12.89 -1.31
C TYR A 106 16.09 -11.68 -1.83
N LYS A 107 17.05 -11.90 -2.73
CA LYS A 107 17.83 -10.80 -3.33
C LYS A 107 16.94 -9.84 -4.13
N TRP A 108 15.96 -10.36 -4.88
CA TRP A 108 15.01 -9.54 -5.62
C TRP A 108 14.13 -8.69 -4.70
N PHE A 109 13.54 -9.29 -3.66
CA PHE A 109 12.74 -8.54 -2.68
C PHE A 109 13.58 -7.51 -1.92
N TYR A 110 14.83 -7.82 -1.63
CA TYR A 110 15.75 -6.88 -1.01
C TYR A 110 16.02 -5.66 -1.90
N VAL A 111 16.17 -5.85 -3.22
CA VAL A 111 16.33 -4.74 -4.17
C VAL A 111 15.07 -3.86 -4.18
N ILE A 112 13.87 -4.45 -4.21
CA ILE A 112 12.60 -3.70 -4.14
C ILE A 112 12.51 -2.90 -2.84
N TYR A 113 12.85 -3.52 -1.71
CA TYR A 113 12.89 -2.87 -0.40
C TYR A 113 13.87 -1.69 -0.39
N MET A 114 15.08 -1.87 -0.91
CA MET A 114 16.09 -0.82 -0.98
C MET A 114 15.64 0.36 -1.84
N GLN A 115 15.06 0.11 -3.02
CA GLN A 115 14.53 1.16 -3.90
C GLN A 115 13.37 1.92 -3.24
N SER A 116 12.44 1.19 -2.62
CA SER A 116 11.29 1.78 -1.93
C SER A 116 11.73 2.64 -0.74
N CYS A 117 12.71 2.17 0.02
CA CYS A 117 13.30 2.91 1.13
C CYS A 117 14.03 4.17 0.63
N ALA A 118 14.84 4.06 -0.42
CA ALA A 118 15.52 5.20 -1.03
C ALA A 118 14.53 6.27 -1.52
N LEU A 119 13.43 5.86 -2.17
CA LEU A 119 12.37 6.78 -2.61
C LEU A 119 11.68 7.47 -1.44
N CYS A 120 11.37 6.74 -0.36
CA CYS A 120 10.78 7.32 0.85
C CYS A 120 11.73 8.33 1.52
N VAL A 121 13.00 7.99 1.67
CA VAL A 121 14.01 8.88 2.27
C VAL A 121 14.21 10.11 1.40
N ALA A 122 14.31 9.95 0.08
CA ALA A 122 14.41 11.07 -0.86
C ALA A 122 13.16 11.97 -0.81
N GLY A 123 11.96 11.39 -0.82
CA GLY A 123 10.71 12.16 -0.71
C GLY A 123 10.61 12.91 0.61
N TYR A 124 10.96 12.27 1.74
CA TYR A 124 11.03 12.92 3.04
C TYR A 124 12.04 14.08 3.05
N ALA A 125 13.24 13.88 2.48
CA ALA A 125 14.23 14.94 2.36
C ALA A 125 13.72 16.12 1.54
N VAL A 126 13.03 15.86 0.41
CA VAL A 126 12.42 16.92 -0.43
C VAL A 126 11.35 17.70 0.34
N VAL A 127 10.49 17.01 1.10
CA VAL A 127 9.48 17.67 1.95
C VAL A 127 10.15 18.52 3.03
N MET A 128 11.15 17.98 3.73
CA MET A 128 11.90 18.72 4.75
C MET A 128 12.61 19.95 4.19
N LEU A 129 13.27 19.82 3.03
CA LEU A 129 13.92 20.95 2.34
C LEU A 129 12.92 22.03 1.91
N THR A 130 11.70 21.62 1.54
CA THR A 130 10.61 22.54 1.18
C THR A 130 10.12 23.31 2.41
N LEU A 131 9.95 22.64 3.54
CA LEU A 131 9.54 23.26 4.81
C LEU A 131 10.62 24.19 5.38
N LEU A 132 11.90 23.85 5.21
CA LEU A 132 13.05 24.69 5.59
C LEU A 132 13.22 25.93 4.69
N GLY A 133 12.41 26.09 3.64
CA GLY A 133 12.46 27.26 2.75
C GLY A 133 13.61 27.25 1.74
N VAL A 134 14.39 26.16 1.65
CA VAL A 134 15.49 26.01 0.66
C VAL A 134 14.96 26.10 -0.77
N ASN A 135 13.70 25.69 -0.98
CA ASN A 135 12.96 25.89 -2.22
C ASN A 135 12.98 27.34 -2.74
N MET A 136 12.99 28.34 -1.86
CA MET A 136 13.03 29.77 -2.24
C MET A 136 14.39 30.17 -2.83
N VAL A 137 15.49 29.52 -2.39
CA VAL A 137 16.85 29.75 -2.91
C VAL A 137 16.96 29.33 -4.38
N PHE A 138 16.22 28.28 -4.77
CA PHE A 138 16.18 27.78 -6.15
C PHE A 138 15.12 28.46 -7.03
N ARG A 139 14.43 29.51 -6.55
CA ARG A 139 13.33 30.23 -7.24
C ARG A 139 12.21 29.31 -7.76
N ALA A 140 12.03 28.15 -7.15
CA ALA A 140 10.97 27.22 -7.48
C ALA A 140 9.73 27.49 -6.61
N LYS A 141 8.53 27.17 -7.09
CA LYS A 141 7.31 27.30 -6.28
C LYS A 141 7.31 26.23 -5.17
N PRO A 142 7.04 26.57 -3.89
CA PRO A 142 6.97 25.60 -2.80
C PRO A 142 5.97 24.47 -3.06
N GLN A 143 4.84 24.80 -3.69
CA GLN A 143 3.79 23.84 -4.03
C GLN A 143 4.32 22.68 -4.88
N SER A 144 5.07 22.97 -5.94
CA SER A 144 5.55 21.93 -6.86
C SER A 144 6.58 21.00 -6.21
N TRP A 145 7.40 21.50 -5.29
CA TRP A 145 8.34 20.65 -4.54
C TRP A 145 7.63 19.78 -3.51
N MET A 146 6.60 20.33 -2.86
CA MET A 146 5.75 19.58 -1.95
C MET A 146 5.03 18.44 -2.68
N ASP A 147 4.47 18.72 -3.86
CA ASP A 147 3.78 17.73 -4.68
C ASP A 147 4.74 16.61 -5.11
N VAL A 148 5.97 16.95 -5.54
CA VAL A 148 6.99 15.96 -5.90
C VAL A 148 7.43 15.13 -4.69
N GLY A 149 7.69 15.76 -3.54
CA GLY A 149 8.07 15.08 -2.30
C GLY A 149 6.99 14.11 -1.82
N LEU A 150 5.72 14.54 -1.86
CA LEU A 150 4.57 13.71 -1.50
C LEU A 150 4.38 12.56 -2.49
N LEU A 151 4.53 12.79 -3.79
CA LEU A 151 4.48 11.74 -4.81
C LEU A 151 5.57 10.68 -4.60
N LEU A 152 6.80 11.09 -4.31
CA LEU A 152 7.91 10.17 -4.03
C LEU A 152 7.65 9.34 -2.77
N LEU A 153 7.16 9.96 -1.70
CA LEU A 153 6.75 9.26 -0.48
C LEU A 153 5.64 8.25 -0.74
N PHE A 154 4.61 8.66 -1.50
CA PHE A 154 3.50 7.79 -1.84
C PHE A 154 3.96 6.60 -2.69
N TYR A 155 4.83 6.82 -3.67
CA TYR A 155 5.41 5.75 -4.49
C TYR A 155 6.29 4.80 -3.70
N GLY A 156 7.20 5.33 -2.87
CA GLY A 156 8.07 4.51 -2.02
C GLY A 156 7.26 3.66 -1.04
N LEU A 157 6.24 4.24 -0.41
CA LEU A 157 5.36 3.50 0.50
C LEU A 157 4.54 2.44 -0.24
N TYR A 158 3.99 2.77 -1.41
CA TYR A 158 3.18 1.85 -2.20
C TYR A 158 3.97 0.60 -2.62
N TYR A 159 5.10 0.78 -3.29
CA TYR A 159 5.93 -0.34 -3.74
C TYR A 159 6.60 -1.08 -2.57
N GLY A 160 6.91 -0.38 -1.47
CA GLY A 160 7.49 -0.97 -0.27
C GLY A 160 6.52 -1.89 0.46
N LEU A 161 5.28 -1.43 0.70
CA LEU A 161 4.23 -2.24 1.32
C LEU A 161 3.90 -3.45 0.44
N LEU A 162 3.76 -3.23 -0.86
CA LEU A 162 3.44 -4.29 -1.80
C LEU A 162 4.56 -5.33 -1.91
N GLY A 163 5.82 -4.91 -1.95
CA GLY A 163 6.98 -5.81 -1.96
C GLY A 163 7.05 -6.67 -0.69
N ARG A 164 6.81 -6.07 0.49
CA ARG A 164 6.78 -6.78 1.78
C ARG A 164 5.68 -7.84 1.78
N ASP A 165 4.47 -7.43 1.43
CA ASP A 165 3.27 -8.26 1.41
C ASP A 165 3.45 -9.49 0.50
N ILE A 166 4.00 -9.30 -0.71
CA ILE A 166 4.28 -10.41 -1.63
C ILE A 166 5.39 -11.31 -1.08
N SER A 167 6.44 -10.73 -0.47
CA SER A 167 7.55 -11.52 0.10
C SER A 167 7.09 -12.45 1.22
N GLU A 168 6.13 -12.03 2.03
CA GLU A 168 5.53 -12.82 3.11
C GLU A 168 4.79 -14.03 2.53
N ILE A 169 3.94 -13.81 1.51
CA ILE A 169 3.22 -14.91 0.84
C ILE A 169 4.20 -15.90 0.20
N ILE A 170 5.22 -15.42 -0.51
CA ILE A 170 6.16 -16.32 -1.19
C ILE A 170 6.98 -17.10 -0.15
N THR A 171 7.42 -16.44 0.92
CA THR A 171 8.16 -17.10 2.01
C THR A 171 7.33 -18.19 2.66
N ASP A 172 6.05 -17.93 2.96
CA ASP A 172 5.14 -18.95 3.52
C ASP A 172 4.95 -20.12 2.55
N ARG A 173 4.78 -19.86 1.25
CA ARG A 173 4.61 -20.90 0.24
C ARG A 173 5.88 -21.74 0.04
N MET A 174 7.05 -21.11 0.05
CA MET A 174 8.33 -21.80 0.00
C MET A 174 8.56 -22.63 1.26
N ALA A 175 8.26 -22.10 2.45
CA ALA A 175 8.37 -22.82 3.72
C ALA A 175 7.46 -24.05 3.77
N CYS A 176 6.20 -23.93 3.31
CA CYS A 176 5.32 -25.09 3.16
C CYS A 176 5.84 -26.11 2.14
N THR A 177 6.47 -25.67 1.04
CA THR A 177 6.95 -26.61 0.02
C THR A 177 8.22 -27.33 0.48
N ILE A 178 9.14 -26.63 1.15
CA ILE A 178 10.38 -27.20 1.69
C ILE A 178 10.09 -28.10 2.90
N GLY A 179 9.15 -27.72 3.77
CA GLY A 179 8.78 -28.49 4.96
C GLY A 179 8.02 -29.81 4.68
N TYR A 180 7.49 -30.01 3.47
CA TYR A 180 6.68 -31.20 3.10
C TYR A 180 7.40 -32.22 2.21
N TYR A 181 8.66 -32.01 1.82
CA TYR A 181 9.41 -32.99 1.02
C TYR A 181 10.76 -33.32 1.66
N THR A 182 10.76 -34.31 2.56
CA THR A 182 11.82 -35.31 2.58
C THR A 182 11.26 -36.53 1.84
N THR A 183 11.85 -36.89 0.70
CA THR A 183 11.54 -38.15 -0.01
C THR A 183 12.13 -39.37 0.70
N THR A 184 12.74 -39.19 1.87
CA THR A 184 13.34 -40.23 2.71
C THR A 184 13.04 -39.97 4.18
N GLY A 185 11.81 -40.27 4.60
CA GLY A 185 11.47 -40.52 6.00
C GLY A 185 11.37 -39.30 6.93
N VAL A 186 10.44 -39.42 7.87
CA VAL A 186 10.05 -38.50 8.96
C VAL A 186 11.23 -37.65 9.51
N PRO A 187 11.06 -36.33 9.75
CA PRO A 187 12.11 -35.50 10.31
C PRO A 187 12.32 -35.87 11.79
N VAL A 188 13.29 -36.74 12.06
CA VAL A 188 13.79 -36.96 13.42
C VAL A 188 14.73 -35.81 13.73
N ARG A 189 14.23 -34.89 14.56
CA ARG A 189 15.04 -33.86 15.20
C ARG A 189 15.95 -34.57 16.22
N GLN A 190 17.22 -34.78 15.91
CA GLN A 190 18.20 -35.14 16.94
C GLN A 190 18.92 -33.86 17.39
N LEU A 191 18.74 -33.52 18.67
CA LEU A 191 19.56 -32.56 19.39
C LEU A 191 20.90 -33.23 19.63
N GLU A 192 21.98 -32.71 19.03
CA GLU A 192 23.33 -33.15 19.37
C GLU A 192 23.77 -32.47 20.67
N ALA A 193 24.19 -33.29 21.63
CA ALA A 193 24.87 -32.93 22.87
C ALA A 193 26.35 -33.29 22.74
#